data_AF-A0A925ZN79-F1
#
_entry.id   AF-A0A925ZN79-F1
#
_cell.length_a   1.000
_cell.length_b   1.000
_cell.length_c   1.000
_cell.angle_alpha   90.00
_cell.angle_beta   90.00
_cell.angle_gamma   90.00
#
_symmetry.space_group_name_H-M   'P 1'
#
loop_
_entity.id
_entity.type
_entity.pdbx_description
1 polymer ?
#
loop_
_entity_poly.entity_id
_entity_poly.type
_entity_poly.pdbx_seq_one_letter_code
_entity_poly.pdbx_strand_id
1 'polypeptide(L)'
;LATKLVRSGLTSLLFSVHGADARTHAAQVGVAEAFDQTVAGIRNCIAAAPAGVELGMNVTLTKGNHRQLPDIAELCRALGLRWLNIQFLTPFGRATRMVAPDVDEAAAITMAVIDRHRHDMKLQVINLPYCFMPGYEAHLVGDLGKRERDMVFVNNDTVNLAEYLAARRVRKPVCAACPHACFCGGFYELDDVPEPPWLVRTEDLVRRIEP
;
A
#
# COMPACT_ATOMS: atom_id res chain seq x y z
N LEU A 1 11.51 10.07 19.07
CA LEU A 1 11.67 9.54 17.70
C LEU A 1 10.85 10.35 16.69
N ALA A 2 9.52 10.43 16.84
CA ALA A 2 8.61 11.13 15.91
C ALA A 2 9.06 12.53 15.47
N THR A 3 9.40 13.42 16.43
CA THR A 3 9.88 14.79 16.11
C THR A 3 11.12 14.81 15.24
N LYS A 4 12.07 13.89 15.47
CA LYS A 4 13.28 13.80 14.63
C LYS A 4 12.93 13.34 13.22
N LEU A 5 12.00 12.39 13.09
CA LEU A 5 11.55 11.85 11.81
C LEU A 5 10.82 12.90 10.98
N VAL A 6 9.77 13.53 11.50
CA VAL A 6 8.96 14.51 10.74
C VAL A 6 9.70 15.82 10.47
N ARG A 7 10.87 16.04 11.06
CA ARG A 7 11.76 17.18 10.81
C ARG A 7 13.03 16.81 10.05
N SER A 8 13.13 15.59 9.52
CA SER A 8 14.33 15.14 8.80
C SER A 8 14.49 15.76 7.41
N GLY A 9 13.48 16.48 6.92
CA GLY A 9 13.39 16.95 5.53
C GLY A 9 12.49 16.09 4.65
N LEU A 10 11.87 15.03 5.18
CA LEU A 10 10.80 14.33 4.47
C LEU A 10 9.63 15.28 4.19
N THR A 11 9.00 15.11 3.03
CA THR A 11 7.80 15.87 2.63
C THR A 11 6.52 15.11 2.94
N SER A 12 6.61 13.79 3.08
CA SER A 12 5.46 12.93 3.30
C SER A 12 5.82 11.67 4.08
N LEU A 13 4.90 11.20 4.93
CA LEU A 13 5.03 9.96 5.70
C LEU A 13 3.71 9.18 5.67
N LEU A 14 3.79 7.91 5.26
CA LEU A 14 2.67 6.97 5.26
C LEU A 14 2.85 5.90 6.34
N PHE A 15 1.81 5.63 7.10
CA PHE A 15 1.77 4.57 8.12
C PHE A 15 1.02 3.36 7.58
N SER A 16 1.66 2.20 7.55
CA SER A 16 1.01 0.96 7.13
C SER A 16 0.00 0.49 8.18
N VAL A 17 -1.29 0.53 7.84
CA VAL A 17 -2.39 0.07 8.69
C VAL A 17 -3.26 -0.88 7.87
N HIS A 18 -3.19 -2.17 8.19
CA HIS A 18 -3.76 -3.25 7.38
C HIS A 18 -5.09 -3.82 7.90
N GLY A 19 -5.74 -3.17 8.87
CA GLY A 19 -7.02 -3.59 9.42
C GLY A 19 -7.71 -2.45 10.16
N ALA A 20 -9.04 -2.50 10.27
CA ALA A 20 -9.83 -1.51 10.99
C ALA A 20 -9.71 -1.65 12.52
N ASP A 21 -9.28 -2.83 12.97
CA ASP A 21 -9.09 -3.16 14.38
C ASP A 21 -7.75 -3.87 14.62
N ALA A 22 -7.36 -3.97 15.90
CA ALA A 22 -6.11 -4.61 16.31
C ALA A 22 -6.02 -6.07 15.85
N ARG A 23 -7.13 -6.82 15.92
CA ARG A 23 -7.18 -8.23 15.52
C ARG A 23 -6.84 -8.41 14.04
N THR A 24 -7.47 -7.62 13.18
CA THR A 24 -7.29 -7.71 11.74
C THR A 24 -5.91 -7.21 11.34
N HIS A 25 -5.47 -6.08 11.91
CA HIS A 25 -4.12 -5.58 11.67
C HIS A 25 -3.04 -6.60 12.09
N ALA A 26 -3.14 -7.17 13.29
CA ALA A 26 -2.25 -8.21 13.78
C ALA A 26 -2.24 -9.45 12.87
N ALA A 27 -3.40 -9.88 12.38
CA ALA A 27 -3.50 -10.99 11.44
C ALA A 27 -2.79 -10.72 10.11
N GLN A 28 -2.74 -9.46 9.66
CA GLN A 28 -2.05 -9.07 8.43
C GLN A 28 -0.53 -8.91 8.61
N VAL A 29 -0.08 -8.41 9.75
CA VAL A 29 1.35 -8.10 9.98
C VAL A 29 2.11 -9.17 10.79
N GLY A 30 1.39 -10.09 11.44
CA GLY A 30 1.97 -11.18 12.24
C GLY A 30 2.45 -10.78 13.64
N VAL A 31 2.05 -9.61 14.15
CA VAL A 31 2.47 -9.07 15.46
C VAL A 31 1.26 -8.49 16.19
N ALA A 32 0.97 -8.98 17.40
CA ALA A 32 -0.26 -8.66 18.13
C ALA A 32 -0.31 -7.18 18.56
N GLU A 33 0.82 -6.63 19.00
CA GLU A 33 0.94 -5.28 19.55
C GLU A 33 1.14 -4.20 18.47
N ALA A 34 1.29 -4.59 17.20
CA ALA A 34 1.66 -3.67 16.13
C ALA A 34 0.62 -2.58 15.89
N PHE A 35 -0.67 -2.87 16.10
CA PHE A 35 -1.74 -1.89 15.90
C PHE A 35 -1.61 -0.72 16.88
N ASP A 36 -1.51 -1.00 18.18
CA ASP A 36 -1.44 0.03 19.21
C ASP A 36 -0.16 0.87 19.08
N GLN A 37 0.96 0.22 18.76
CA GLN A 37 2.22 0.89 18.49
C GLN A 37 2.13 1.82 17.26
N THR A 38 1.48 1.37 16.19
CA THR A 38 1.29 2.15 14.97
C THR A 38 0.38 3.35 15.23
N VAL A 39 -0.75 3.16 15.90
CA VAL A 39 -1.67 4.23 16.28
C VAL A 39 -1.01 5.26 17.19
N ALA A 40 -0.22 4.82 18.18
CA ALA A 40 0.57 5.72 19.01
C ALA A 40 1.61 6.50 18.20
N GLY A 41 2.29 5.83 17.25
CA GLY A 41 3.23 6.45 16.32
C GLY A 41 2.59 7.53 15.45
N ILE A 42 1.40 7.26 14.92
CA ILE A 42 0.58 8.22 14.14
C ILE A 42 0.30 9.46 14.98
N ARG A 43 -0.26 9.29 16.18
CA ARG A 43 -0.59 10.41 17.09
C ARG A 43 0.64 11.27 17.41
N ASN A 44 1.77 10.63 17.70
CA ASN A 44 3.02 11.32 17.97
C ASN A 44 3.54 12.11 16.77
N CYS A 45 3.39 11.59 15.55
CA CYS A 45 3.81 12.29 14.34
C CYS A 45 2.89 13.46 14.01
N ILE A 46 1.57 13.29 14.16
CA ILE A 46 0.59 14.38 14.00
C ILE A 46 0.90 15.53 14.95
N ALA A 47 1.20 15.23 16.22
CA ALA A 47 1.51 16.24 17.22
C ALA A 47 2.83 17.00 16.95
N ALA A 48 3.76 16.41 16.19
CA ALA A 48 5.10 16.95 15.97
C ALA A 48 5.37 17.46 14.55
N ALA A 49 4.51 17.15 13.59
CA ALA A 49 4.74 17.45 12.18
C ALA A 49 4.73 18.96 11.93
N PRO A 50 5.75 19.52 11.25
CA PRO A 50 5.72 20.90 10.80
C PRO A 50 4.74 21.07 9.64
N ALA A 51 4.36 22.32 9.37
CA ALA A 51 3.59 22.65 8.17
C ALA A 51 4.33 22.17 6.91
N GLY A 52 3.59 21.62 5.94
CA GLY A 52 4.16 21.10 4.69
C GLY A 52 4.54 19.61 4.70
N VAL A 53 4.49 18.93 5.85
CA VAL A 53 4.65 17.46 5.91
C VAL A 53 3.29 16.78 5.80
N GLU A 54 3.06 16.05 4.72
CA GLU A 54 1.84 15.26 4.54
C GLU A 54 1.91 13.95 5.33
N LEU A 55 0.92 13.67 6.16
CA LEU A 55 0.78 12.41 6.87
C LEU A 55 -0.42 11.63 6.30
N GLY A 56 -0.25 10.33 6.11
CA GLY A 56 -1.34 9.47 5.62
C GLY A 56 -1.21 8.03 6.06
N MET A 57 -2.23 7.23 5.74
CA MET A 57 -2.23 5.78 5.93
C MET A 57 -1.99 5.06 4.63
N ASN A 58 -1.34 3.91 4.73
CA ASN A 58 -1.18 2.96 3.65
C ASN A 58 -1.88 1.65 4.01
N VAL A 59 -2.68 1.11 3.10
CA VAL A 59 -3.29 -0.21 3.24
C VAL A 59 -3.00 -1.05 2.00
N THR A 60 -2.53 -2.28 2.21
CA THR A 60 -2.48 -3.29 1.15
C THR A 60 -3.69 -4.21 1.29
N LEU A 61 -4.49 -4.31 0.24
CA LEU A 61 -5.74 -5.08 0.23
C LEU A 61 -5.45 -6.57 0.06
N THR A 62 -5.98 -7.38 0.96
CA THR A 62 -5.91 -8.84 0.96
C THR A 62 -7.33 -9.42 1.08
N LYS A 63 -7.49 -10.73 0.87
CA LYS A 63 -8.74 -11.44 1.19
C LYS A 63 -9.22 -11.17 2.61
N GLY A 64 -8.29 -11.01 3.56
CA GLY A 64 -8.59 -10.84 4.98
C GLY A 64 -9.02 -9.43 5.39
N ASN A 65 -8.81 -8.40 4.55
CA ASN A 65 -9.09 -7.01 4.96
C ASN A 65 -9.84 -6.15 3.91
N HIS A 66 -9.95 -6.55 2.64
CA HIS A 66 -10.51 -5.68 1.60
C HIS A 66 -11.93 -5.19 1.91
N ARG A 67 -12.75 -6.01 2.57
CA ARG A 67 -14.12 -5.65 3.01
C ARG A 67 -14.16 -4.66 4.16
N GLN A 68 -13.06 -4.51 4.91
CA GLN A 68 -12.92 -3.50 5.97
C GLN A 68 -12.43 -2.16 5.44
N LEU A 69 -12.17 -2.00 4.14
CA LEU A 69 -11.66 -0.75 3.59
C LEU A 69 -12.50 0.50 3.97
N PRO A 70 -13.85 0.44 4.02
CA PRO A 70 -14.64 1.56 4.53
C PRO A 70 -14.30 1.92 5.99
N ASP A 71 -14.18 0.92 6.86
CA ASP A 71 -13.86 1.13 8.28
C ASP A 71 -12.41 1.61 8.48
N ILE A 72 -11.48 1.15 7.63
CA ILE A 72 -10.09 1.64 7.60
C ILE A 72 -10.05 3.12 7.18
N ALA A 73 -10.90 3.53 6.23
CA ALA A 73 -11.02 4.93 5.83
C ALA A 73 -11.56 5.79 6.99
N GLU A 74 -12.56 5.30 7.73
CA GLU A 74 -13.07 5.99 8.93
C GLU A 74 -12.00 6.06 10.03
N LEU A 75 -11.22 4.99 10.24
CA LEU A 75 -10.09 5.00 11.18
C LEU A 75 -9.05 6.05 10.79
N CYS A 76 -8.71 6.15 9.50
CA CYS A 76 -7.79 7.15 8.98
C CYS A 76 -8.20 8.57 9.37
N ARG A 77 -9.49 8.88 9.18
CA ARG A 77 -10.06 10.17 9.57
C ARG A 77 -10.09 10.38 11.08
N ALA A 78 -10.51 9.36 11.83
CA ALA A 78 -10.59 9.42 13.29
C ALA A 78 -9.22 9.66 13.94
N LEU A 79 -8.14 9.22 13.29
CA LEU A 79 -6.77 9.50 13.71
C LEU A 79 -6.28 10.90 13.34
N GLY A 80 -7.04 11.66 12.54
CA GLY A 80 -6.69 13.01 12.09
C GLY A 80 -5.87 13.05 10.80
N LEU A 81 -5.76 11.93 10.08
CA LEU A 81 -5.09 11.85 8.79
C LEU A 81 -6.05 12.22 7.66
N ARG A 82 -5.52 12.80 6.58
CA ARG A 82 -6.30 13.23 5.40
C ARG A 82 -5.80 12.62 4.09
N TRP A 83 -5.05 11.53 4.19
CA TRP A 83 -4.57 10.79 3.02
C TRP A 83 -4.62 9.29 3.29
N LEU A 84 -5.28 8.54 2.41
CA LEU A 84 -5.27 7.09 2.38
C LEU A 84 -4.74 6.60 1.04
N ASN A 85 -3.63 5.86 1.09
CA ASN A 85 -3.03 5.18 -0.05
C ASN A 85 -3.42 3.70 -0.04
N ILE A 86 -4.16 3.28 -1.06
CA ILE A 86 -4.79 1.98 -1.21
C ILE A 86 -3.99 1.18 -2.23
N GLN A 87 -3.32 0.12 -1.77
CA GLN A 87 -2.50 -0.72 -2.61
C GLN A 87 -3.21 -2.03 -2.93
N PHE A 88 -3.33 -2.32 -4.23
CA PHE A 88 -3.62 -3.68 -4.68
C PHE A 88 -2.36 -4.53 -4.61
N LEU A 89 -2.52 -5.83 -4.35
CA LEU A 89 -1.39 -6.74 -4.21
C LEU A 89 -0.60 -6.82 -5.50
N THR A 90 0.71 -6.68 -5.35
CA THR A 90 1.69 -7.02 -6.37
C THR A 90 2.34 -8.34 -6.01
N PRO A 91 2.86 -9.09 -6.99
CA PRO A 91 3.64 -10.29 -6.75
C PRO A 91 5.01 -9.96 -6.10
N PHE A 92 4.99 -9.57 -4.83
CA PHE A 92 6.15 -9.19 -4.04
C PHE A 92 6.02 -9.76 -2.61
N GLY A 93 7.07 -10.44 -2.13
CA GLY A 93 7.07 -11.04 -0.80
C GLY A 93 6.13 -12.24 -0.68
N ARG A 94 5.39 -12.34 0.44
CA ARG A 94 4.41 -13.42 0.73
C ARG A 94 3.07 -13.25 -0.02
N ALA A 95 2.97 -12.27 -0.91
CA ALA A 95 1.79 -11.97 -1.69
C ALA A 95 1.56 -13.00 -2.80
N THR A 96 0.99 -14.14 -2.45
CA THR A 96 0.57 -15.19 -3.39
C THR A 96 -0.92 -15.03 -3.76
N ARG A 97 -1.39 -15.76 -4.77
CA ARG A 97 -2.83 -15.87 -5.10
C ARG A 97 -3.70 -16.23 -3.88
N MET A 98 -3.14 -16.93 -2.88
CA MET A 98 -3.88 -17.33 -1.68
C MET A 98 -4.36 -16.15 -0.85
N VAL A 99 -3.63 -15.03 -0.86
CA VAL A 99 -3.98 -13.82 -0.10
C VAL A 99 -4.62 -12.73 -0.96
N ALA A 100 -4.58 -12.84 -2.29
CA ALA A 100 -5.15 -11.87 -3.22
C ALA A 100 -6.69 -11.84 -3.18
N PRO A 101 -7.34 -10.69 -2.90
CA PRO A 101 -8.79 -10.61 -2.96
C PRO A 101 -9.25 -10.77 -4.41
N ASP A 102 -10.55 -11.00 -4.58
CA ASP A 102 -11.18 -10.78 -5.88
C ASP A 102 -10.97 -9.30 -6.28
N VAL A 103 -10.35 -9.07 -7.43
CA VAL A 103 -9.87 -7.73 -7.82
C VAL A 103 -11.06 -6.84 -8.18
N ASP A 104 -12.08 -7.39 -8.82
CA ASP A 104 -13.28 -6.65 -9.21
C ASP A 104 -14.09 -6.25 -7.97
N GLU A 105 -14.26 -7.15 -7.00
CA GLU A 105 -14.89 -6.83 -5.71
C GLU A 105 -14.09 -5.75 -4.94
N ALA A 106 -12.78 -5.91 -4.82
CA ALA A 106 -11.94 -4.94 -4.12
C ALA A 106 -11.94 -3.57 -4.82
N ALA A 107 -11.97 -3.54 -6.16
CA ALA A 107 -12.11 -2.31 -6.95
C ALA A 107 -13.47 -1.64 -6.71
N ALA A 108 -14.56 -2.40 -6.70
CA ALA A 108 -15.90 -1.88 -6.41
C ALA A 108 -16.00 -1.25 -5.01
N ILE A 109 -15.45 -1.92 -3.99
CA ILE A 109 -15.39 -1.37 -2.62
C ILE A 109 -14.53 -0.11 -2.59
N THR A 110 -13.39 -0.11 -3.29
CA THR A 110 -12.50 1.06 -3.37
C THR A 110 -13.20 2.25 -4.02
N MET A 111 -13.94 2.05 -5.11
CA MET A 111 -14.74 3.10 -5.75
C MET A 111 -15.78 3.68 -4.78
N ALA A 112 -16.50 2.84 -4.03
CA ALA A 112 -17.46 3.32 -3.03
C ALA A 112 -16.82 4.14 -1.90
N VAL A 113 -15.61 3.75 -1.45
CA VAL A 113 -14.84 4.50 -0.45
C VAL A 113 -14.36 5.83 -1.00
N ILE A 114 -13.89 5.86 -2.25
CA ILE A 114 -13.55 7.11 -2.95
C ILE A 114 -14.78 8.00 -3.02
N ASP A 115 -15.92 7.45 -3.41
CA ASP A 115 -17.12 8.24 -3.58
C ASP A 115 -17.52 8.96 -2.29
N ARG A 116 -17.43 8.25 -1.17
CA ARG A 116 -17.77 8.76 0.15
C ARG A 116 -16.79 9.82 0.68
N HIS A 117 -15.50 9.73 0.35
CA HIS A 117 -14.44 10.48 1.05
C HIS A 117 -13.58 11.38 0.15
N ARG A 118 -13.78 11.40 -1.17
CA ARG A 118 -12.97 12.21 -2.11
C ARG A 118 -12.99 13.72 -1.83
N HIS A 119 -13.98 14.21 -1.08
CA HIS A 119 -14.14 15.63 -0.77
C HIS A 119 -13.30 16.12 0.40
N ASP A 120 -12.85 15.22 1.28
CA ASP A 120 -12.16 15.59 2.52
C ASP A 120 -10.94 14.71 2.85
N MET A 121 -10.67 13.71 2.02
CA MET A 121 -9.48 12.89 2.09
C MET A 121 -8.87 12.69 0.69
N LYS A 122 -7.55 12.87 0.60
CA LYS A 122 -6.76 12.44 -0.56
C LYS A 122 -6.79 10.91 -0.62
N LEU A 123 -7.31 10.37 -1.71
CA LEU A 123 -7.42 8.93 -1.94
C LEU A 123 -6.59 8.57 -3.17
N GLN A 124 -5.64 7.66 -2.98
CA GLN A 124 -4.76 7.19 -4.03
C GLN A 124 -4.86 5.67 -4.14
N VAL A 125 -5.01 5.16 -5.35
CA VAL A 125 -5.02 3.74 -5.66
C VAL A 125 -3.75 3.42 -6.43
N ILE A 126 -2.98 2.45 -5.95
CA ILE A 126 -1.76 2.00 -6.62
C ILE A 126 -1.86 0.52 -6.97
N ASN A 127 -1.09 0.11 -7.98
CA ASN A 127 -0.94 -1.28 -8.42
C ASN A 127 -2.19 -1.90 -9.06
N LEU A 128 -3.15 -1.08 -9.50
CA LEU A 128 -4.33 -1.54 -10.21
C LEU A 128 -4.34 -1.01 -11.67
N PRO A 129 -4.57 -1.86 -12.68
CA PRO A 129 -4.82 -1.40 -14.04
C PRO A 129 -6.06 -0.50 -14.13
N TYR A 130 -5.97 0.56 -14.95
CA TYR A 130 -7.05 1.56 -15.08
C TYR A 130 -8.41 1.00 -15.48
N CYS A 131 -8.43 -0.09 -16.25
CA CYS A 131 -9.66 -0.72 -16.70
C CYS A 131 -10.52 -1.32 -15.58
N PHE A 132 -10.01 -1.51 -14.37
CA PHE A 132 -10.80 -1.98 -13.22
C PHE A 132 -11.64 -0.88 -12.56
N MET A 133 -11.32 0.39 -12.81
CA MET A 133 -12.01 1.53 -12.20
C MET A 133 -12.25 2.65 -13.23
N PRO A 134 -13.01 2.39 -14.31
CA PRO A 134 -13.31 3.41 -15.32
C PRO A 134 -14.04 4.60 -14.69
N GLY A 135 -13.58 5.83 -15.00
CA GLY A 135 -14.11 7.07 -14.44
C GLY A 135 -13.46 7.53 -13.13
N TYR A 136 -12.54 6.75 -12.57
CA TYR A 136 -11.81 7.07 -11.33
C TYR A 136 -10.32 7.35 -11.59
N GLU A 137 -9.92 7.58 -12.84
CA GLU A 137 -8.52 7.69 -13.28
C GLU A 137 -7.71 8.72 -12.47
N ALA A 138 -8.35 9.80 -12.00
CA ALA A 138 -7.73 10.82 -11.16
C ALA A 138 -7.18 10.29 -9.82
N HIS A 139 -7.67 9.15 -9.34
CA HIS A 139 -7.22 8.50 -8.11
C HIS A 139 -6.18 7.40 -8.37
N LEU A 140 -6.05 6.94 -9.61
CA LEU A 140 -5.12 5.87 -9.94
C LEU A 140 -3.74 6.42 -10.22
N VAL A 141 -2.78 5.96 -9.43
CA VAL A 141 -1.36 6.25 -9.65
C VAL A 141 -0.79 5.10 -10.49
N GLY A 142 -0.82 5.30 -11.81
CA GLY A 142 -0.21 4.40 -12.78
C GLY A 142 1.32 4.27 -12.63
N ASP A 143 1.95 3.56 -13.57
CA ASP A 143 3.37 3.23 -13.45
C ASP A 143 4.31 4.39 -13.83
N LEU A 144 3.79 5.46 -14.45
CA LEU A 144 4.60 6.60 -14.86
C LEU A 144 5.39 7.20 -13.69
N GLY A 145 4.72 7.48 -12.57
CA GLY A 145 5.34 8.03 -11.37
C GLY A 145 6.21 7.03 -10.57
N LYS A 146 6.33 5.79 -11.05
CA LYS A 146 7.24 4.78 -10.48
C LYS A 146 8.54 4.65 -11.26
N ARG A 147 8.59 5.13 -12.52
CA ARG A 147 9.79 5.06 -13.36
C ARG A 147 10.97 5.86 -12.80
N GLU A 148 10.69 6.83 -11.95
CA GLU A 148 11.68 7.72 -11.33
C GLU A 148 11.86 7.45 -9.82
N ARG A 149 11.44 6.28 -9.32
CA ARG A 149 11.54 5.92 -7.89
C ARG A 149 12.66 4.93 -7.64
N ASP A 150 13.68 5.36 -6.93
CA ASP A 150 14.68 4.49 -6.33
C ASP A 150 14.17 3.95 -4.98
N MET A 151 14.19 2.62 -4.83
CA MET A 151 13.87 1.99 -3.55
C MET A 151 15.14 1.51 -2.87
N VAL A 152 15.41 2.07 -1.69
CA VAL A 152 16.50 1.65 -0.83
C VAL A 152 15.93 0.77 0.27
N PHE A 153 16.39 -0.47 0.34
CA PHE A 153 16.06 -1.36 1.44
C PHE A 153 17.09 -1.21 2.56
N VAL A 154 16.62 -1.05 3.80
CA VAL A 154 17.51 -0.83 4.95
C VAL A 154 18.39 -2.06 5.23
N ASN A 155 17.95 -3.26 4.84
CA ASN A 155 18.61 -4.53 5.16
C ASN A 155 18.92 -5.41 3.94
N ASN A 156 18.59 -4.99 2.71
CA ASN A 156 18.72 -5.83 1.52
C ASN A 156 19.45 -5.08 0.39
N ASP A 157 19.91 -5.84 -0.61
CA ASP A 157 20.43 -5.30 -1.85
C ASP A 157 19.44 -4.34 -2.52
N THR A 158 19.96 -3.27 -3.12
CA THR A 158 19.15 -2.32 -3.88
C THR A 158 18.63 -3.01 -5.12
N VAL A 159 17.30 -3.20 -5.20
CA VAL A 159 16.63 -3.71 -6.40
C VAL A 159 15.80 -2.60 -7.03
N ASN A 160 15.91 -2.43 -8.34
CA ASN A 160 15.04 -1.51 -9.08
C ASN A 160 13.61 -2.09 -9.11
N LEU A 161 12.72 -1.51 -8.31
CA LEU A 161 11.34 -2.00 -8.19
C LEU A 161 10.59 -1.89 -9.52
N ALA A 162 10.85 -0.85 -10.30
CA ALA A 162 10.17 -0.63 -11.56
C ALA A 162 10.45 -1.77 -12.54
N GLU A 163 11.72 -2.18 -12.66
CA GLU A 163 12.13 -3.32 -13.48
C GLU A 163 11.53 -4.64 -12.97
N TYR A 164 11.60 -4.89 -11.65
CA TYR A 164 11.07 -6.11 -11.04
C TYR A 164 9.54 -6.25 -11.21
N LEU A 165 8.80 -5.16 -11.02
CA LEU A 165 7.35 -5.14 -11.22
C LEU A 165 6.98 -5.20 -12.70
N ALA A 166 7.73 -4.53 -13.58
CA ALA A 166 7.51 -4.57 -15.01
C ALA A 166 7.67 -6.00 -15.57
N ALA A 167 8.63 -6.77 -15.07
CA ALA A 167 8.85 -8.17 -15.45
C ALA A 167 7.68 -9.10 -15.07
N ARG A 168 6.78 -8.68 -14.19
CA ARG A 168 5.61 -9.46 -13.72
C ARG A 168 4.28 -8.87 -14.14
N ARG A 169 4.29 -8.02 -15.17
CA ARG A 169 3.08 -7.48 -15.77
C ARG A 169 2.87 -8.04 -17.16
N VAL A 170 1.62 -8.40 -17.46
CA VAL A 170 1.21 -8.91 -18.75
C VAL A 170 0.13 -8.01 -19.34
N ARG A 171 0.30 -7.66 -20.62
CA ARG A 171 -0.74 -6.99 -21.40
C ARG A 171 -1.67 -8.03 -21.98
N LYS A 172 -2.98 -7.83 -21.79
CA LYS A 172 -4.03 -8.69 -22.35
C LYS A 172 -4.55 -8.07 -23.66
N PRO A 173 -5.34 -8.79 -24.48
CA PRO A 173 -5.87 -8.26 -25.74
C PRO A 173 -6.59 -6.91 -25.60
N VAL A 174 -7.29 -6.68 -24.48
CA VAL A 174 -7.94 -5.40 -24.15
C VAL A 174 -6.97 -4.21 -24.10
N CYS A 175 -5.67 -4.45 -23.86
CA CYS A 175 -4.67 -3.40 -23.80
C CYS A 175 -4.28 -2.84 -25.17
N ALA A 176 -4.55 -3.56 -26.27
CA ALA A 176 -4.07 -3.18 -27.60
C ALA A 176 -4.59 -1.82 -28.08
N ALA A 177 -5.85 -1.49 -27.73
CA ALA A 177 -6.49 -0.22 -28.07
C ALA A 177 -6.64 0.73 -26.87
N CYS A 178 -5.99 0.43 -25.74
CA CYS A 178 -6.19 1.17 -24.49
C CYS A 178 -5.41 2.51 -24.51
N PRO A 179 -6.07 3.66 -24.26
CA PRO A 179 -5.40 4.96 -24.24
C PRO A 179 -4.39 5.08 -23.08
N HIS A 180 -4.55 4.27 -22.03
CA HIS A 180 -3.65 4.24 -20.88
C HIS A 180 -2.40 3.36 -21.11
N ALA A 181 -2.29 2.68 -22.25
CA ALA A 181 -1.21 1.73 -22.51
C ALA A 181 0.20 2.36 -22.50
N CYS A 182 0.36 3.68 -22.67
CA CYS A 182 1.67 4.34 -22.59
C CYS A 182 2.20 4.46 -21.15
N PHE A 183 1.34 4.40 -20.13
CA PHE A 183 1.70 4.55 -18.71
C PHE A 183 1.10 3.50 -17.76
N CYS A 184 0.42 2.48 -18.30
CA CYS A 184 -0.03 1.30 -17.60
C CYS A 184 0.77 0.08 -18.06
N GLY A 185 1.43 -0.63 -17.14
CA GLY A 185 2.18 -1.83 -17.48
C GLY A 185 1.31 -3.06 -17.79
N GLY A 186 -0.01 -2.98 -17.57
CA GLY A 186 -0.94 -4.12 -17.71
C GLY A 186 -1.20 -4.82 -16.38
N PHE A 187 -1.65 -6.08 -16.45
CA PHE A 187 -2.14 -6.85 -15.31
C PHE A 187 -0.99 -7.53 -14.57
N TYR A 188 -1.10 -7.68 -13.25
CA TYR A 188 -0.19 -8.53 -12.49
C TYR A 188 -0.59 -9.99 -12.66
N GLU A 189 0.38 -10.85 -12.93
CA GLU A 189 0.21 -12.30 -12.85
C GLU A 189 0.73 -12.80 -11.50
N LEU A 190 -0.14 -13.48 -10.77
CA LEU A 190 0.14 -13.97 -9.41
C LEU A 190 0.36 -15.49 -9.36
N ASP A 191 0.16 -16.19 -10.49
CA ASP A 191 0.11 -17.65 -10.54
C ASP A 191 1.52 -18.29 -10.70
N ASP A 192 2.51 -17.56 -11.23
CA ASP A 192 3.89 -18.06 -11.47
C ASP A 192 4.98 -17.13 -10.90
N VAL A 193 4.78 -16.64 -9.68
CA VAL A 193 5.76 -15.77 -9.02
C VAL A 193 6.81 -16.64 -8.33
N PRO A 194 8.08 -16.71 -8.81
CA PRO A 194 9.11 -17.42 -8.08
C PRO A 194 9.25 -16.78 -6.69
N GLU A 195 9.35 -17.62 -5.65
CA GLU A 195 9.53 -17.14 -4.29
C GLU A 195 10.73 -16.18 -4.25
N PRO A 196 10.58 -14.99 -3.64
CA PRO A 196 11.70 -14.08 -3.54
C PRO A 196 12.84 -14.76 -2.78
N PRO A 197 14.09 -14.71 -3.30
CA PRO A 197 15.22 -15.42 -2.68
C PRO A 197 15.57 -14.93 -1.27
N TRP A 198 15.02 -13.80 -0.85
CA TRP A 198 15.19 -13.18 0.47
C TRP A 198 14.03 -13.47 1.43
N LEU A 199 13.51 -14.70 1.44
CA LEU A 199 12.40 -15.07 2.32
C LEU A 199 12.81 -14.93 3.79
N VAL A 200 12.49 -13.78 4.40
CA VAL A 200 12.72 -13.51 5.83
C VAL A 200 11.91 -14.53 6.60
N ARG A 201 12.62 -15.50 7.17
CA ARG A 201 12.04 -16.56 7.99
C ARG A 201 11.66 -15.98 9.34
N THR A 202 10.75 -16.63 10.04
CA THR A 202 10.35 -16.20 11.38
C THR A 202 11.57 -16.16 12.31
N GLU A 203 12.52 -17.07 12.08
CA GLU A 203 13.82 -17.11 12.75
C GLU A 203 14.69 -15.86 12.51
N ASP A 204 14.56 -15.19 11.36
CA ASP A 204 15.32 -13.98 11.00
C ASP A 204 14.75 -12.71 11.64
N LEU A 205 13.51 -12.77 12.15
CA LEU A 205 12.82 -11.65 12.83
C LEU A 205 13.14 -11.57 14.32
N VAL A 206 13.96 -12.49 14.84
CA VAL A 206 14.40 -12.46 16.23
C VAL A 206 15.41 -11.34 16.40
N ARG A 207 14.95 -10.23 16.99
CA ARG A 207 15.81 -9.13 17.42
C ARG A 207 16.89 -9.73 18.34
N ARG A 208 18.16 -9.74 17.92
CA ARG A 208 19.28 -9.98 18.83
C ARG A 208 19.27 -8.84 19.84
N ILE A 209 18.68 -9.07 20.99
CA ILE A 209 18.88 -8.24 22.17
C ILE A 209 20.27 -8.65 22.65
N GLU A 210 21.30 -7.88 22.26
CA GLU A 210 22.59 -8.03 22.91
C GLU A 210 22.42 -7.67 24.41
N PRO A 211 23.00 -8.47 25.32
CA PRO A 211 22.91 -8.24 26.76
C PRO A 211 23.61 -6.96 27.21
#